data_AF-B9XJG3-F1
#
_entry.id   AF-B9XJG3-F1
#
_cell.length_a   1.000
_cell.length_b   1.000
_cell.length_c   1.000
_cell.angle_alpha   90.00
_cell.angle_beta   90.00
_cell.angle_gamma   90.00
#
_symmetry.space_group_name_H-M   'P 1'
#
loop_
_entity.id
_entity.type
_entity.pdbx_description
1 polymer ?
#
loop_
_entity_poly.entity_id
_entity_poly.type
_entity_poly.pdbx_seq_one_letter_code
_entity_poly.pdbx_strand_id
1 'polypeptide(L)'
;MEEVSDSTPQLNLNGEWIGFYPGHFDEVIHITQMGDAVEAVKITGDDYVPAGTVTWRADLKTLIGEGQIAEHGFRNPRFIPGKLTLLNSERIIFCWENAGEVEFRRDD
;
A
#
# COMPACT_ATOMS: atom_id res chain seq x y z
N MET A 1 -9.96 -30.37 -23.30
CA MET A 1 -10.10 -29.59 -22.06
C MET A 1 -9.09 -28.47 -22.18
N GLU A 2 -9.51 -27.36 -22.78
CA GLU A 2 -8.63 -26.20 -22.96
C GLU A 2 -8.57 -25.47 -21.62
N GLU A 3 -7.37 -25.39 -21.04
CA GLU A 3 -7.13 -24.47 -19.94
C GLU A 3 -7.25 -23.05 -20.48
N VAL A 4 -8.27 -22.34 -20.00
CA VAL A 4 -8.44 -20.92 -20.29
C VAL A 4 -7.28 -20.20 -19.62
N SER A 5 -6.29 -19.78 -20.42
CA SER A 5 -5.27 -18.84 -19.94
C SER A 5 -5.98 -17.54 -19.58
N ASP A 6 -6.12 -17.29 -18.28
CA ASP A 6 -6.58 -16.02 -17.73
C ASP A 6 -5.52 -14.96 -18.02
N SER A 7 -5.51 -14.46 -19.26
CA SER A 7 -4.62 -13.39 -19.70
C SER A 7 -5.22 -12.03 -19.35
N THR A 8 -5.80 -11.90 -18.16
CA THR A 8 -6.03 -10.59 -17.57
C THR A 8 -4.64 -10.03 -17.26
N PRO A 9 -4.24 -8.86 -17.79
CA PRO A 9 -2.95 -8.28 -17.45
C PRO A 9 -2.91 -8.10 -15.93
N GLN A 10 -2.12 -8.93 -15.26
CA GLN A 10 -1.96 -8.89 -13.82
C GLN A 10 -1.29 -7.55 -13.51
N LEU A 11 -2.01 -6.67 -12.83
CA LEU A 11 -1.53 -5.33 -12.52
C LEU A 11 -0.20 -5.45 -11.76
N ASN A 12 0.87 -4.89 -12.34
CA ASN A 12 2.18 -4.89 -11.71
C ASN A 12 2.35 -3.60 -10.90
N LEU A 13 2.26 -3.73 -9.58
CA LEU A 13 2.43 -2.64 -8.63
C LEU A 13 3.87 -2.46 -8.15
N ASN A 14 4.82 -3.31 -8.55
CA ASN A 14 6.21 -3.17 -8.13
C ASN A 14 6.76 -1.77 -8.39
N GLY A 15 7.63 -1.30 -7.49
CA GLY A 15 8.36 -0.05 -7.64
C GLY A 15 7.97 1.01 -6.62
N GLU A 16 8.37 2.25 -6.91
CA GLU A 16 8.18 3.39 -6.03
C GLU A 16 6.86 4.11 -6.30
N TRP A 17 6.22 4.56 -5.22
CA TRP A 17 4.96 5.29 -5.25
C TRP A 17 4.97 6.43 -4.24
N ILE A 18 4.34 7.54 -4.58
CA ILE A 18 4.25 8.75 -3.75
C ILE A 18 2.84 8.82 -3.19
N GLY A 19 2.71 8.85 -1.86
CA GLY A 19 1.46 9.01 -1.14
C GLY A 19 1.40 10.30 -0.34
N PHE A 20 0.28 11.02 -0.42
CA PHE A 20 0.05 12.20 0.42
C PHE A 20 -0.64 11.79 1.73
N TYR A 21 0.08 11.87 2.85
CA TYR A 21 -0.45 11.57 4.18
C TYR A 21 -0.96 12.89 4.80
N PRO A 22 -2.27 13.08 5.05
CA PRO A 22 -2.79 14.34 5.58
C PRO A 22 -2.12 14.74 6.91
N GLY A 23 -1.54 15.94 6.96
CA GLY A 23 -0.79 16.43 8.13
C GLY A 23 0.70 16.05 8.13
N HIS A 24 1.15 15.32 7.12
CA HIS A 24 2.53 14.93 6.86
C HIS A 24 2.96 15.40 5.46
N PHE A 25 4.26 15.36 5.17
CA PHE A 25 4.76 15.63 3.82
C PHE A 25 4.40 14.46 2.88
N ASP A 26 4.64 14.63 1.58
CA ASP A 26 4.61 13.51 0.64
C ASP A 26 5.57 12.43 1.13
N GLU A 27 5.07 11.19 1.21
CA GLU A 27 5.89 10.03 1.59
C GLU A 27 6.03 9.07 0.41
N VAL A 28 7.25 8.60 0.19
CA VAL A 28 7.58 7.60 -0.82
C VAL A 28 7.50 6.21 -0.19
N ILE A 29 6.85 5.28 -0.88
CA ILE A 29 6.82 3.86 -0.54
C ILE A 29 7.43 3.03 -1.66
N HIS A 30 8.00 1.88 -1.32
CA HIS A 30 8.36 0.83 -2.26
C HIS A 30 7.39 -0.33 -2.12
N ILE A 31 6.74 -0.73 -3.21
CA ILE A 31 5.88 -1.90 -3.25
C ILE A 31 6.69 -3.08 -3.81
N THR A 32 6.70 -4.18 -3.06
CA THR A 32 7.13 -5.50 -3.54
C THR A 32 5.91 -6.38 -3.76
N GLN A 33 5.78 -6.94 -4.97
CA GLN A 33 4.68 -7.84 -5.36
C GLN A 33 5.21 -9.25 -5.63
N MET A 34 4.63 -10.24 -4.95
CA MET A 34 4.86 -11.66 -5.15
C MET A 34 3.54 -12.36 -5.51
N GLY A 35 3.28 -12.49 -6.81
CA GLY A 35 1.98 -12.95 -7.31
C GLY A 35 0.88 -11.95 -6.95
N ASP A 36 -0.09 -12.40 -6.16
CA ASP A 36 -1.19 -11.55 -5.68
C ASP A 36 -0.84 -10.85 -4.35
N ALA A 37 0.22 -11.24 -3.65
CA ALA A 37 0.61 -10.59 -2.40
C ALA A 37 1.43 -9.32 -2.67
N VAL A 38 1.06 -8.21 -2.05
CA VAL A 38 1.79 -6.93 -2.11
C VAL A 38 2.14 -6.43 -0.72
N GLU A 39 3.35 -5.92 -0.57
CA GLU A 39 3.85 -5.27 0.65
C GLU A 39 4.44 -3.91 0.30
N ALA A 40 3.94 -2.85 0.94
CA ALA A 40 4.41 -1.49 0.80
C ALA A 40 5.26 -1.08 2.00
N VAL A 41 6.53 -0.75 1.77
CA VAL A 41 7.48 -0.26 2.77
C VAL A 41 7.73 1.23 2.57
N LYS A 42 7.66 2.02 3.64
CA LYS A 42 8.02 3.45 3.59
C LYS A 42 9.51 3.61 3.25
N ILE A 43 9.81 4.27 2.12
CA ILE A 43 11.15 4.75 1.78
C ILE A 43 11.42 6.03 2.57
N THR A 44 10.50 6.99 2.50
CA THR A 44 10.45 8.11 3.45
C THR A 44 9.38 7.79 4.49
N GLY A 45 9.67 8.11 5.74
CA GLY A 45 8.75 7.84 6.83
C GLY A 45 8.57 9.04 7.73
N ASP A 46 7.60 8.91 8.62
CA ASP A 46 7.14 9.95 9.52
C ASP A 46 7.28 9.50 10.99
N ASP A 47 6.88 10.37 11.92
CA ASP A 47 6.97 10.11 13.36
C ASP A 47 6.03 8.97 13.84
N TYR A 48 5.09 8.53 13.01
CA TYR A 48 4.15 7.45 13.30
C TYR A 48 4.52 6.14 12.61
N VAL A 49 5.06 6.16 11.39
CA VAL A 49 5.57 4.98 10.69
C VAL A 49 6.89 5.36 10.02
N PRO A 50 8.04 4.94 10.60
CA PRO A 50 9.35 5.38 10.13
C PRO A 50 9.78 4.66 8.85
N ALA A 51 10.76 5.24 8.17
CA ALA A 51 11.37 4.66 6.98
C ALA A 51 11.89 3.23 7.24
N GLY A 52 11.76 2.35 6.25
CA GLY A 52 12.07 0.92 6.35
C GLY A 52 10.96 0.08 6.99
N THR A 53 9.84 0.70 7.39
CA THR A 53 8.70 0.00 8.00
C THR A 53 7.61 -0.24 6.96
N VAL A 54 6.95 -1.40 7.06
CA VAL A 54 5.75 -1.70 6.29
C VAL A 54 4.64 -0.71 6.66
N THR A 55 4.07 -0.03 5.69
CA THR A 55 2.92 0.86 5.93
C THR A 55 1.59 0.16 5.65
N TRP A 56 1.56 -0.76 4.68
CA TRP A 56 0.41 -1.62 4.41
C TRP A 56 0.81 -2.85 3.60
N ARG A 57 -0.03 -3.88 3.66
CA ARG A 57 0.02 -5.10 2.84
C ARG A 57 -1.37 -5.41 2.33
N ALA A 58 -1.47 -6.04 1.17
CA ALA A 58 -2.75 -6.47 0.62
C ALA A 58 -2.61 -7.70 -0.27
N ASP A 59 -3.73 -8.33 -0.53
CA ASP A 59 -3.88 -9.38 -1.54
C ASP A 59 -4.65 -8.81 -2.74
N LEU A 60 -4.09 -8.87 -3.94
CA LEU A 60 -4.63 -8.27 -5.17
C LEU A 60 -5.88 -8.99 -5.68
N LYS A 61 -6.11 -10.24 -5.27
CA LYS A 61 -7.30 -11.01 -5.67
C LYS A 61 -8.52 -10.62 -4.85
N THR A 62 -8.32 -10.37 -3.55
CA THR A 62 -9.39 -10.02 -2.61
C THR A 62 -9.51 -8.52 -2.36
N LEU A 63 -8.44 -7.77 -2.64
CA LEU A 63 -8.26 -6.36 -2.32
C LEU A 63 -8.34 -6.06 -0.82
N ILE A 64 -8.23 -7.09 0.02
CA ILE A 64 -8.22 -6.99 1.47
C ILE A 64 -6.77 -6.95 1.92
N GLY A 65 -6.51 -6.13 2.93
CA GLY A 65 -5.20 -5.96 3.49
C GLY A 65 -5.22 -5.54 4.94
N GLU A 66 -4.06 -5.13 5.40
CA GLU A 66 -3.87 -4.54 6.71
C GLU A 66 -2.86 -3.39 6.62
N GLY A 67 -3.10 -2.36 7.40
CA GLY A 67 -2.31 -1.16 7.42
C GLY A 67 -1.70 -0.91 8.79
N GLN A 68 -0.44 -0.52 8.82
CA GLN A 68 0.28 -0.23 10.05
C GLN A 68 -0.11 1.15 10.58
N ILE A 69 -0.45 1.21 11.86
CA ILE A 69 -0.65 2.44 12.62
C ILE A 69 0.21 2.41 13.89
N ALA A 70 0.55 3.58 14.42
CA ALA A 70 1.20 3.71 15.71
C ALA A 70 0.82 5.07 16.35
N GLU A 71 1.17 5.24 17.61
CA GLU A 71 1.23 6.56 18.25
C GLU A 71 2.55 7.26 17.89
N HIS A 72 2.60 8.58 18.10
CA HIS A 72 3.80 9.40 17.87
C HIS A 72 5.05 8.80 18.53
N GLY A 73 6.15 8.78 17.76
CA GLY A 73 7.40 8.12 18.10
C GLY A 73 7.36 6.61 17.84
N PHE A 74 6.56 6.16 16.89
CA PHE A 74 6.34 4.75 16.55
C PHE A 74 5.99 3.85 17.75
N ARG A 75 5.17 4.37 18.69
CA ARG A 75 4.81 3.64 19.92
C ARG A 75 3.54 2.82 19.70
N ASN A 76 3.49 1.65 20.34
CA ASN A 76 2.36 0.73 20.23
C ASN A 76 1.97 0.40 18.76
N PRO A 77 2.95 0.02 17.90
CA PRO A 77 2.66 -0.26 16.50
C PRO A 77 1.77 -1.49 16.38
N ARG A 78 0.77 -1.40 15.52
CA ARG A 78 -0.15 -2.50 15.23
C ARG A 78 -0.71 -2.40 13.82
N PHE A 79 -1.10 -3.53 13.28
CA PHE A 79 -1.86 -3.60 12.06
C PHE A 79 -3.35 -3.53 12.36
N ILE A 80 -4.07 -2.77 11.54
CA ILE A 80 -5.53 -2.74 11.51
C ILE A 80 -6.00 -3.18 10.12
N PRO A 81 -7.22 -3.73 9.99
CA PRO A 81 -7.77 -4.08 8.69
C PRO A 81 -7.76 -2.90 7.72
N GLY A 82 -7.60 -3.20 6.44
CA GLY A 82 -7.62 -2.21 5.38
C GLY A 82 -8.04 -2.79 4.05
N LYS A 83 -8.22 -1.90 3.07
CA LYS A 83 -8.64 -2.26 1.72
C LYS A 83 -7.82 -1.50 0.68
N LEU A 84 -7.39 -2.21 -0.35
CA LEU A 84 -6.74 -1.64 -1.51
C LEU A 84 -7.79 -1.37 -2.59
N THR A 85 -7.76 -0.18 -3.18
CA THR A 85 -8.55 0.15 -4.36
C THR A 85 -7.61 0.43 -5.53
N LEU A 86 -7.81 -0.28 -6.63
CA LEU A 86 -7.05 -0.10 -7.87
C LEU A 86 -7.80 0.88 -8.76
N LEU A 87 -7.25 2.07 -8.99
CA LEU A 87 -7.88 3.06 -9.89
C LEU A 87 -7.41 2.85 -11.33
N ASN A 88 -6.09 2.76 -11.53
CA ASN A 88 -5.43 2.43 -12.80
C ASN A 88 -3.98 1.98 -12.54
N SER A 89 -3.16 1.86 -13.60
CA SER A 89 -1.77 1.40 -13.47
C SER A 89 -0.84 2.34 -12.71
N GLU A 90 -1.22 3.61 -12.58
CA GLU A 90 -0.40 4.66 -11.96
C GLU A 90 -1.04 5.26 -10.71
N ARG A 91 -2.25 4.81 -10.32
CA ARG A 91 -2.97 5.30 -9.14
C ARG A 91 -3.67 4.17 -8.39
N ILE A 92 -3.41 4.11 -7.09
CA ILE A 92 -4.05 3.19 -6.15
C ILE A 92 -4.42 3.95 -4.86
N ILE A 93 -5.38 3.43 -4.10
CA ILE A 93 -5.73 3.97 -2.78
C ILE A 93 -5.63 2.83 -1.77
N PHE A 94 -4.96 3.05 -0.64
CA PHE A 94 -5.09 2.16 0.52
C PHE A 94 -5.92 2.86 1.61
N CYS A 95 -6.94 2.17 2.11
CA CYS A 95 -7.80 2.63 3.18
C CYS A 95 -7.52 1.82 4.45
N TRP A 96 -7.12 2.49 5.53
CA TRP A 96 -6.99 1.94 6.87
C TRP A 96 -8.34 2.07 7.58
N GLU A 97 -8.92 0.95 8.04
CA GLU A 97 -10.25 0.96 8.63
C GLU A 97 -10.31 1.88 9.87
N ASN A 98 -11.19 2.89 9.82
CA ASN A 98 -11.34 3.92 10.85
C ASN A 98 -10.13 4.84 11.09
N ALA A 99 -9.11 4.83 10.21
CA ALA A 99 -7.92 5.68 10.33
C ALA A 99 -7.62 6.54 9.09
N GLY A 100 -8.40 6.38 8.01
CA GLY A 100 -8.33 7.22 6.81
C GLY A 100 -7.78 6.46 5.59
N GLU A 101 -7.52 7.19 4.51
CA GLU A 101 -7.01 6.63 3.26
C GLU A 101 -5.95 7.52 2.63
N VAL A 102 -5.09 6.91 1.82
CA VAL A 102 -4.04 7.60 1.07
C VAL A 102 -4.10 7.13 -0.37
N GLU A 103 -4.15 8.10 -1.30
CA GLU A 103 -3.90 7.86 -2.71
C GLU A 103 -2.39 7.83 -2.96
N PHE A 104 -1.92 6.78 -3.61
CA PHE A 104 -0.56 6.62 -4.07
C PHE A 104 -0.53 6.77 -5.60
N ARG A 105 0.43 7.54 -6.09
CA ARG A 105 0.69 7.74 -7.52
C ARG A 105 2.12 7.34 -7.88
N ARG A 106 2.34 6.86 -9.10
CA ARG A 106 3.70 6.81 -9.65
C ARG A 106 4.19 8.22 -9.97
N ASP A 107 5.52 8.40 -9.97
CA ASP A 107 6.13 9.62 -10.48
C ASP A 107 6.16 9.54 -12.03
N ASP A 108 5.66 10.59 -12.68
CA ASP A 108 5.61 10.70 -14.16
C ASP A 108 6.96 11.14 -14.74
#